data_AF-Q3MTN0-F1
#
_entry.id   AF-Q3MTN0-F1
#
_cell.length_a   1.000
_cell.length_b   1.000
_cell.length_c   1.000
_cell.angle_alpha   90.00
_cell.angle_beta   90.00
_cell.angle_gamma   90.00
#
_symmetry.space_group_name_H-M   'P 1'
#
loop_
_entity.id
_entity.type
_entity.pdbx_description
1 polymer ?
#
loop_
_entity_poly.entity_id
_entity_poly.type
_entity_poly.pdbx_seq_one_letter_code
_entity_poly.pdbx_strand_id
1 'polypeptide(L)'
;GWGLTNESRHIMGESAKFLNGDCHHPHISMTDGKYDGKYLFINDKANSRVARIRLDIMKCDKMLTVPNVQAIHGLRLQKVPHTKYVFANAEFVIPHPNDGTTFDLQSKNSYTLFNVIDAEKMEMAFQVIVDGNLDNTDADYTGTYAAATCYNSEKAYDLGGMMRNERDWVVIFNIPRIEAAIKAGKFETLGDSKVPVVDGREGSELTRYIPVPKNPHGCNTSSDGKYFIANGKLSPTVSMIEIAKLDDLFAGKFKDP
;
A
#
# COMPACT_ATOMS: atom_id res chain seq x y z
N GLY A 1 -18.15 -23.10 11.81
CA GLY A 1 -18.62 -22.76 10.46
C GLY A 1 -18.45 -21.29 10.15
N TRP A 2 -17.22 -20.77 10.23
CA TRP A 2 -16.93 -19.41 9.73
C TRP A 2 -17.28 -19.33 8.24
N GLY A 3 -17.95 -18.26 7.81
CA GLY A 3 -18.54 -18.12 6.47
C GLY A 3 -19.98 -18.63 6.35
N LEU A 4 -20.46 -19.41 7.34
CA LEU A 4 -21.81 -19.94 7.41
C LEU A 4 -22.64 -19.31 8.53
N THR A 5 -22.05 -19.05 9.71
CA THR A 5 -22.80 -18.46 10.83
C THR A 5 -23.16 -17.01 10.58
N ASN A 6 -24.30 -16.56 11.14
CA ASN A 6 -24.77 -15.19 11.01
C ASN A 6 -23.72 -14.17 11.47
N GLU A 7 -22.98 -14.45 12.55
CA GLU A 7 -21.95 -13.57 13.11
C GLU A 7 -20.79 -13.39 12.14
N SER A 8 -20.29 -14.49 11.55
CA SER A 8 -19.19 -14.42 10.58
C SER A 8 -19.62 -13.73 9.29
N ARG A 9 -20.84 -14.00 8.80
CA ARG A 9 -21.39 -13.35 7.60
C ARG A 9 -21.61 -11.85 7.82
N HIS A 10 -22.00 -11.45 9.03
CA HIS A 10 -22.06 -10.04 9.42
C HIS A 10 -20.68 -9.36 9.34
N ILE A 11 -19.63 -10.00 9.86
CA ILE A 11 -18.25 -9.48 9.80
C ILE A 11 -17.76 -9.33 8.36
N MET A 12 -18.08 -10.30 7.48
CA MET A 12 -17.67 -10.29 6.06
C MET A 12 -18.44 -9.26 5.21
N GLY A 13 -19.59 -8.77 5.70
CA GLY A 13 -20.46 -7.85 4.96
C GLY A 13 -20.85 -8.41 3.59
N GLU A 14 -20.82 -7.55 2.56
CA GLU A 14 -21.14 -7.95 1.18
C GLU A 14 -20.22 -9.04 0.63
N SER A 15 -19.01 -9.17 1.17
CA SER A 15 -18.03 -10.16 0.74
C SER A 15 -18.36 -11.58 1.22
N ALA A 16 -19.38 -11.76 2.06
CA ALA A 16 -19.88 -13.07 2.54
C ALA A 16 -20.36 -14.01 1.42
N LYS A 17 -20.51 -13.49 0.19
CA LYS A 17 -20.81 -14.27 -1.02
C LYS A 17 -19.60 -14.99 -1.60
N PHE A 18 -18.38 -14.51 -1.34
CA PHE A 18 -17.16 -15.13 -1.83
C PHE A 18 -16.74 -16.29 -0.92
N LEU A 19 -16.38 -17.41 -1.53
CA LEU A 19 -16.00 -18.65 -0.84
C LEU A 19 -14.49 -18.90 -0.83
N ASN A 20 -13.71 -18.04 -1.51
CA ASN A 20 -12.27 -18.09 -1.57
C ASN A 20 -11.63 -16.80 -1.02
N GLY A 21 -10.33 -16.89 -0.79
CA GLY A 21 -9.43 -15.77 -0.52
C GLY A 21 -7.99 -16.25 -0.71
N ASP A 22 -7.08 -15.31 -0.86
CA ASP A 22 -5.64 -15.55 -1.03
C ASP A 22 -4.86 -14.60 -0.13
N CYS A 23 -4.51 -15.11 1.05
CA CYS A 23 -3.88 -14.32 2.11
C CYS A 23 -2.36 -14.31 1.98
N HIS A 24 -1.73 -13.14 2.15
CA HIS A 24 -0.29 -13.00 1.91
C HIS A 24 0.49 -12.54 3.16
N HIS A 25 0.14 -11.39 3.73
CA HIS A 25 1.03 -10.68 4.66
C HIS A 25 0.40 -10.48 6.06
N PRO A 26 0.54 -11.45 6.98
CA PRO A 26 0.10 -11.30 8.36
C PRO A 26 1.07 -10.44 9.18
N HIS A 27 0.58 -9.37 9.81
CA HIS A 27 1.40 -8.51 10.68
C HIS A 27 0.67 -8.12 11.97
N ILE A 28 1.41 -8.08 13.08
CA ILE A 28 0.88 -7.79 14.42
C ILE A 28 1.08 -6.31 14.74
N SER A 29 0.05 -5.68 15.32
CA SER A 29 0.08 -4.29 15.79
C SER A 29 1.26 -4.00 16.72
N MET A 30 1.74 -2.77 16.65
CA MET A 30 2.90 -2.29 17.39
C MET A 30 2.58 -1.04 18.20
N THR A 31 3.30 -0.90 19.30
CA THR A 31 3.45 0.34 20.07
C THR A 31 4.95 0.59 20.27
N ASP A 32 5.41 1.80 19.94
CA ASP A 32 6.84 2.18 20.02
C ASP A 32 7.79 1.15 19.36
N GLY A 33 7.42 0.71 18.15
CA GLY A 33 8.20 -0.25 17.36
C GLY A 33 8.26 -1.67 17.92
N LYS A 34 7.43 -2.02 18.91
CA LYS A 34 7.37 -3.35 19.54
C LYS A 34 5.96 -3.90 19.41
N TYR A 35 5.83 -5.20 19.18
CA TYR A 35 4.51 -5.83 19.10
C TYR A 35 3.74 -5.67 20.42
N ASP A 36 2.50 -5.20 20.32
CA ASP A 36 1.62 -5.01 21.49
C ASP A 36 0.65 -6.19 21.71
N GLY A 37 0.56 -7.10 20.73
CA GLY A 37 -0.24 -8.32 20.83
C GLY A 37 -1.76 -8.08 20.79
N LYS A 38 -2.23 -6.91 20.34
CA LYS A 38 -3.67 -6.60 20.27
C LYS A 38 -4.34 -7.17 19.03
N TYR A 39 -3.77 -6.89 17.85
CA TYR A 39 -4.33 -7.26 16.56
C TYR A 39 -3.31 -7.90 15.64
N LEU A 40 -3.78 -8.79 14.78
CA LEU A 40 -3.10 -9.19 13.56
C LEU A 40 -3.93 -8.72 12.37
N PHE A 41 -3.29 -8.10 11.39
CA PHE A 41 -3.91 -7.71 10.12
C PHE A 41 -3.42 -8.61 9.01
N ILE A 42 -4.30 -8.91 8.05
CA ILE A 42 -3.99 -9.74 6.90
C ILE A 42 -4.80 -9.28 5.68
N ASN A 43 -4.18 -9.30 4.51
CA ASN A 43 -4.86 -8.99 3.25
C ASN A 43 -5.45 -10.25 2.60
N ASP A 44 -6.36 -10.04 1.65
CA ASP A 44 -6.78 -10.99 0.63
C ASP A 44 -6.56 -10.36 -0.75
N LYS A 45 -5.64 -10.93 -1.51
CA LYS A 45 -5.33 -10.49 -2.87
C LYS A 45 -6.42 -10.88 -3.86
N ALA A 46 -7.08 -12.01 -3.69
CA ALA A 46 -8.04 -12.49 -4.67
C ALA A 46 -9.27 -11.58 -4.81
N ASN A 47 -9.72 -10.97 -3.71
CA ASN A 47 -10.95 -10.16 -3.69
C ASN A 47 -10.75 -8.75 -3.09
N SER A 48 -9.52 -8.26 -3.04
CA SER A 48 -9.16 -6.92 -2.57
C SER A 48 -9.66 -6.58 -1.15
N ARG A 49 -9.41 -7.45 -0.18
CA ARG A 49 -9.85 -7.24 1.21
C ARG A 49 -8.69 -7.08 2.18
N VAL A 50 -8.98 -6.46 3.31
CA VAL A 50 -8.14 -6.47 4.52
C VAL A 50 -9.00 -6.90 5.70
N ALA A 51 -8.48 -7.80 6.52
CA ALA A 51 -9.13 -8.31 7.71
C ALA A 51 -8.28 -8.07 8.95
N ARG A 52 -8.96 -7.89 10.09
CA ARG A 52 -8.34 -7.78 11.41
C ARG A 52 -8.73 -8.98 12.25
N ILE A 53 -7.75 -9.56 12.90
CA ILE A 53 -7.84 -10.66 13.83
C ILE A 53 -7.53 -10.12 15.21
N ARG A 54 -8.48 -10.29 16.12
CA ARG A 54 -8.27 -10.06 17.55
C ARG A 54 -7.46 -11.19 18.14
N LEU A 55 -6.31 -10.87 18.74
CA LEU A 55 -5.37 -11.87 19.24
C LEU A 55 -5.78 -12.43 20.60
N ASP A 56 -6.64 -11.75 21.36
CA ASP A 56 -7.16 -12.26 22.63
C ASP A 56 -8.17 -13.41 22.45
N ILE A 57 -8.93 -13.41 21.36
CA ILE A 57 -9.88 -14.48 21.00
C ILE A 57 -9.45 -15.30 19.78
N MET A 58 -8.37 -14.91 19.10
CA MET A 58 -7.85 -15.53 17.88
C MET A 58 -8.92 -15.71 16.79
N LYS A 59 -9.72 -14.65 16.54
CA LYS A 59 -10.77 -14.62 15.52
C LYS A 59 -10.76 -13.30 14.75
N CYS A 60 -11.12 -13.38 13.47
CA CYS A 60 -11.42 -12.21 12.66
C CYS A 60 -12.61 -11.47 13.27
N ASP A 61 -12.45 -10.17 13.53
CA ASP A 61 -13.50 -9.32 14.11
C ASP A 61 -13.97 -8.23 13.13
N LYS A 62 -13.17 -7.94 12.10
CA LYS A 62 -13.46 -6.94 11.07
C LYS A 62 -12.92 -7.39 9.71
N MET A 63 -13.67 -7.10 8.65
CA MET A 63 -13.25 -7.29 7.27
C MET A 63 -13.73 -6.10 6.42
N LEU A 64 -12.85 -5.58 5.59
CA LEU A 64 -13.08 -4.43 4.72
C LEU A 64 -12.71 -4.81 3.29
N THR A 65 -13.60 -4.57 2.32
CA THR A 65 -13.23 -4.54 0.91
C THR A 65 -12.70 -3.15 0.58
N VAL A 66 -11.47 -3.07 0.06
CA VAL A 66 -10.85 -1.79 -0.27
C VAL A 66 -11.48 -1.26 -1.58
N PRO A 67 -12.01 -0.04 -1.61
CA PRO A 67 -12.69 0.49 -2.79
C PRO A 67 -11.70 0.90 -3.88
N ASN A 68 -12.17 0.94 -5.12
CA ASN A 68 -11.44 1.47 -6.28
C ASN A 68 -10.12 0.74 -6.62
N VAL A 69 -9.97 -0.52 -6.22
CA VAL A 69 -8.71 -1.25 -6.43
C VAL A 69 -8.91 -2.71 -6.79
N GLN A 70 -7.88 -3.30 -7.40
CA GLN A 70 -7.76 -4.74 -7.61
C GLN A 70 -6.47 -5.28 -6.99
N ALA A 71 -6.60 -6.43 -6.34
CA ALA A 71 -5.51 -7.24 -5.79
C ALA A 71 -4.68 -6.56 -4.70
N ILE A 72 -5.18 -6.55 -3.46
CA ILE A 72 -4.35 -6.13 -2.32
C ILE A 72 -3.24 -7.15 -2.08
N HIS A 73 -1.99 -6.77 -2.31
CA HIS A 73 -0.82 -7.61 -2.14
C HIS A 73 -0.01 -7.23 -0.89
N GLY A 74 0.99 -6.36 -1.02
CA GLY A 74 1.81 -5.90 0.10
C GLY A 74 0.96 -5.32 1.22
N LEU A 75 1.17 -5.77 2.46
CA LEU A 75 0.57 -5.17 3.65
C LEU A 75 1.60 -5.09 4.76
N ARG A 76 1.71 -3.93 5.41
CA ARG A 76 2.51 -3.71 6.63
C ARG A 76 1.82 -2.70 7.52
N LEU A 77 2.37 -2.54 8.72
CA LEU A 77 1.82 -1.68 9.76
C LEU A 77 2.75 -0.53 10.06
N GLN A 78 2.16 0.62 10.37
CA GLN A 78 2.88 1.70 11.03
C GLN A 78 3.45 1.20 12.36
N LYS A 79 4.74 1.49 12.59
CA LYS A 79 5.48 0.99 13.76
C LYS A 79 5.48 1.98 14.93
N VAL A 80 5.58 3.28 14.62
CA VAL A 80 5.77 4.37 15.58
C VAL A 80 4.79 5.52 15.27
N PRO A 81 4.21 6.18 16.28
CA PRO A 81 4.31 5.87 17.72
C PRO A 81 3.53 4.61 18.11
N HIS A 82 2.58 4.20 17.29
CA HIS A 82 1.86 2.93 17.37
C HIS A 82 1.26 2.64 15.99
N THR A 83 0.66 1.46 15.81
CA THR A 83 -0.11 1.12 14.60
C THR A 83 -1.41 1.92 14.57
N LYS A 84 -1.32 3.19 14.18
CA LYS A 84 -2.48 4.02 13.81
C LYS A 84 -3.02 3.57 12.45
N TYR A 85 -2.11 3.28 11.51
CA TYR A 85 -2.46 2.86 10.15
C TYR A 85 -1.95 1.48 9.77
N VAL A 86 -2.78 0.80 8.98
CA VAL A 86 -2.41 -0.34 8.13
C VAL A 86 -2.15 0.20 6.73
N PHE A 87 -1.00 -0.14 6.16
CA PHE A 87 -0.62 0.22 4.79
C PHE A 87 -0.77 -0.99 3.89
N ALA A 88 -1.48 -0.84 2.78
CA ALA A 88 -1.78 -1.94 1.86
C ALA A 88 -1.69 -1.51 0.39
N ASN A 89 -0.99 -2.29 -0.42
CA ASN A 89 -0.78 -2.03 -1.84
C ASN A 89 -1.84 -2.72 -2.68
N ALA A 90 -2.49 -1.99 -3.58
CA ALA A 90 -3.20 -2.60 -4.69
C ALA A 90 -2.23 -2.86 -5.85
N GLU A 91 -2.14 -4.10 -6.32
CA GLU A 91 -1.09 -4.52 -7.25
C GLU A 91 -1.42 -4.21 -8.70
N PHE A 92 -2.70 -4.23 -9.08
CA PHE A 92 -3.10 -4.14 -10.48
C PHE A 92 -3.58 -2.74 -10.85
N VAL A 93 -3.07 -2.24 -11.96
CA VAL A 93 -3.51 -0.99 -12.60
C VAL A 93 -4.89 -1.21 -13.21
N ILE A 94 -5.84 -0.34 -12.89
CA ILE A 94 -7.20 -0.36 -13.45
C ILE A 94 -7.65 1.03 -13.89
N PRO A 95 -8.61 1.15 -14.82
CA PRO A 95 -9.25 2.42 -15.17
C PRO A 95 -10.08 3.03 -14.02
N HIS A 96 -10.20 4.35 -14.00
CA HIS A 96 -11.06 5.11 -13.08
C HIS A 96 -11.85 6.17 -13.86
N PRO A 97 -13.18 6.01 -14.09
CA PRO A 97 -13.99 4.86 -13.68
C PRO A 97 -13.63 3.56 -14.43
N ASN A 98 -13.87 2.41 -13.79
CA ASN A 98 -13.73 1.09 -14.40
C ASN A 98 -15.11 0.59 -14.91
N ASP A 99 -15.70 1.31 -15.84
CA ASP A 99 -17.07 1.08 -16.34
C ASP A 99 -17.11 0.36 -17.71
N GLY A 100 -15.96 -0.10 -18.20
CA GLY A 100 -15.81 -0.77 -19.49
C GLY A 100 -15.71 0.16 -20.70
N THR A 101 -15.72 1.49 -20.51
CA THR A 101 -15.51 2.44 -21.62
C THR A 101 -14.06 2.51 -22.09
N THR A 102 -13.10 2.13 -21.25
CA THR A 102 -11.69 2.00 -21.61
C THR A 102 -11.06 0.81 -20.90
N PHE A 103 -10.09 0.19 -21.57
CA PHE A 103 -9.23 -0.87 -21.04
C PHE A 103 -7.74 -0.52 -21.18
N ASP A 104 -7.44 0.70 -21.61
CA ASP A 104 -6.07 1.13 -21.88
C ASP A 104 -5.34 1.45 -20.56
N LEU A 105 -4.34 0.63 -20.23
CA LEU A 105 -3.49 0.85 -19.05
C LEU A 105 -2.63 2.11 -19.17
N GLN A 106 -2.38 2.61 -20.38
CA GLN A 106 -1.59 3.83 -20.60
C GLN A 106 -2.41 5.11 -20.43
N SER A 107 -3.74 5.01 -20.35
CA SER A 107 -4.61 6.14 -20.05
C SER A 107 -4.21 6.83 -18.75
N LYS A 108 -4.34 8.17 -18.74
CA LYS A 108 -4.07 9.02 -17.56
C LYS A 108 -4.92 8.65 -16.33
N ASN A 109 -6.07 8.02 -16.56
CA ASN A 109 -7.01 7.60 -15.52
C ASN A 109 -6.90 6.09 -15.21
N SER A 110 -5.93 5.40 -15.79
CA SER A 110 -5.61 4.02 -15.44
C SER A 110 -4.42 4.02 -14.49
N TYR A 111 -4.64 3.67 -13.23
CA TYR A 111 -3.63 3.71 -12.17
C TYR A 111 -3.93 2.65 -11.10
N THR A 112 -3.04 2.52 -10.12
CA THR A 112 -3.32 1.80 -8.88
C THR A 112 -3.26 2.75 -7.69
N LEU A 113 -3.60 2.25 -6.50
CA LEU A 113 -3.67 3.04 -5.28
C LEU A 113 -2.87 2.38 -4.14
N PHE A 114 -2.08 3.20 -3.45
CA PHE A 114 -1.59 2.89 -2.11
C PHE A 114 -2.69 3.19 -1.11
N ASN A 115 -2.99 2.25 -0.20
CA ASN A 115 -4.17 2.29 0.65
C ASN A 115 -3.77 2.42 2.11
N VAL A 116 -4.41 3.35 2.81
CA VAL A 116 -4.20 3.58 4.24
C VAL A 116 -5.50 3.37 4.98
N ILE A 117 -5.48 2.45 5.94
CA ILE A 117 -6.66 2.03 6.73
C ILE A 117 -6.40 2.39 8.19
N ASP A 118 -7.38 2.99 8.85
CA ASP A 118 -7.36 3.20 10.30
C ASP A 118 -7.46 1.85 11.01
N ALA A 119 -6.41 1.49 11.76
CA ALA A 119 -6.25 0.16 12.34
C ALA A 119 -7.29 -0.16 13.43
N GLU A 120 -7.73 0.86 14.17
CA GLU A 120 -8.71 0.70 15.26
C GLU A 120 -10.13 0.67 14.72
N LYS A 121 -10.45 1.53 13.75
CA LYS A 121 -11.80 1.61 13.16
C LYS A 121 -12.04 0.52 12.11
N MET A 122 -10.98 0.06 11.44
CA MET A 122 -11.06 -0.79 10.24
C MET A 122 -11.88 -0.12 9.13
N GLU A 123 -11.64 1.18 8.95
CA GLU A 123 -12.21 2.02 7.91
C GLU A 123 -11.08 2.62 7.07
N MET A 124 -11.35 2.91 5.80
CA MET A 124 -10.39 3.61 4.95
C MET A 124 -10.09 5.00 5.52
N ALA A 125 -8.81 5.32 5.70
CA ALA A 125 -8.35 6.66 6.05
C ALA A 125 -8.19 7.51 4.78
N PHE A 126 -7.39 7.04 3.83
CA PHE A 126 -7.17 7.69 2.53
C PHE A 126 -6.48 6.74 1.53
N GLN A 127 -6.42 7.16 0.27
CA GLN A 127 -5.70 6.49 -0.82
C GLN A 127 -4.77 7.48 -1.53
N VAL A 128 -3.69 6.96 -2.12
CA VAL A 128 -2.71 7.74 -2.89
C VAL A 128 -2.57 7.13 -4.28
N ILE A 129 -2.87 7.92 -5.33
CA ILE A 129 -2.60 7.55 -6.73
C ILE A 129 -1.08 7.53 -6.92
N VAL A 130 -0.57 6.52 -7.62
CA VAL A 130 0.85 6.39 -7.96
C VAL A 130 1.03 6.11 -9.44
N ASP A 131 2.22 6.41 -9.95
CA ASP A 131 2.67 5.86 -11.24
C ASP A 131 3.08 4.39 -11.08
N GLY A 132 3.03 3.66 -12.20
CA GLY A 132 3.34 2.23 -12.23
C GLY A 132 2.36 1.41 -11.40
N ASN A 133 2.87 0.35 -10.77
CA ASN A 133 2.11 -0.50 -9.87
C ASN A 133 2.74 -0.58 -8.46
N LEU A 134 2.18 -1.40 -7.57
CA LEU A 134 2.68 -1.55 -6.21
C LEU A 134 2.80 -3.02 -5.82
N ASP A 135 3.95 -3.41 -5.25
CA ASP A 135 4.26 -4.78 -4.83
C ASP A 135 4.22 -4.91 -3.29
N ASN A 136 5.37 -4.96 -2.62
CA ASN A 136 5.46 -4.95 -1.15
C ASN A 136 5.54 -3.53 -0.59
N THR A 137 5.27 -3.39 0.70
CA THR A 137 5.39 -2.13 1.44
C THR A 137 5.96 -2.35 2.84
N ASP A 138 6.59 -1.33 3.42
CA ASP A 138 6.94 -1.26 4.84
C ASP A 138 6.96 0.20 5.33
N ALA A 139 7.06 0.40 6.64
CA ALA A 139 7.03 1.71 7.30
C ALA A 139 8.32 2.00 8.08
N ASP A 140 8.64 3.27 8.30
CA ASP A 140 9.79 3.64 9.13
C ASP A 140 9.54 3.46 10.64
N TYR A 141 10.52 3.84 11.46
CA TYR A 141 10.43 3.90 12.92
C TYR A 141 10.18 5.32 13.45
N THR A 142 9.57 6.20 12.65
CA THR A 142 9.21 7.58 13.09
C THR A 142 7.73 7.89 12.92
N GLY A 143 7.03 7.14 12.07
CA GLY A 143 5.65 7.42 11.64
C GLY A 143 5.58 8.41 10.47
N THR A 144 6.71 8.81 9.89
CA THR A 144 6.77 9.82 8.83
C THR A 144 6.66 9.21 7.45
N TYR A 145 7.41 8.13 7.21
CA TYR A 145 7.54 7.54 5.87
C TYR A 145 7.03 6.11 5.81
N ALA A 146 6.35 5.82 4.70
CA ALA A 146 6.16 4.47 4.19
C ALA A 146 6.83 4.34 2.83
N ALA A 147 7.20 3.12 2.45
CA ALA A 147 7.82 2.81 1.17
C ALA A 147 7.09 1.64 0.51
N ALA A 148 7.02 1.63 -0.82
CA ALA A 148 6.53 0.50 -1.59
C ALA A 148 7.36 0.28 -2.84
N THR A 149 7.60 -0.99 -3.18
CA THR A 149 8.24 -1.39 -4.43
C THR A 149 7.24 -1.36 -5.59
N CYS A 150 7.74 -1.12 -6.80
CA CYS A 150 6.99 -1.19 -8.06
C CYS A 150 7.75 -2.13 -8.99
N TYR A 151 7.05 -3.05 -9.65
CA TYR A 151 7.66 -3.94 -10.64
C TYR A 151 7.18 -3.67 -12.06
N ASN A 152 6.15 -2.86 -12.25
CA ASN A 152 5.56 -2.57 -13.55
C ASN A 152 5.46 -1.06 -13.71
N SER A 153 6.61 -0.39 -13.65
CA SER A 153 6.72 1.04 -13.97
C SER A 153 6.25 1.36 -15.39
N GLU A 154 6.29 0.36 -16.27
CA GLU A 154 5.90 0.40 -17.67
C GLU A 154 4.38 0.45 -17.89
N LYS A 155 3.59 0.04 -16.89
CA LYS A 155 2.13 -0.17 -17.00
C LYS A 155 1.78 -1.12 -18.18
N ALA A 156 2.62 -2.13 -18.39
CA ALA A 156 2.39 -3.15 -19.40
C ALA A 156 1.39 -4.20 -18.89
N TYR A 157 0.80 -4.97 -19.82
CA TYR A 157 -0.15 -6.05 -19.53
C TYR A 157 0.39 -7.45 -19.82
N ASP A 158 1.57 -7.55 -20.44
CA ASP A 158 2.27 -8.81 -20.72
C ASP A 158 3.62 -8.87 -20.00
N LEU A 159 4.10 -10.09 -19.74
CA LEU A 159 5.33 -10.31 -18.96
C LEU A 159 6.56 -9.63 -19.59
N GLY A 160 6.68 -9.65 -20.92
CA GLY A 160 7.83 -9.05 -21.60
C GLY A 160 7.82 -7.53 -21.45
N GLY A 161 6.65 -6.90 -21.61
CA GLY A 161 6.46 -5.47 -21.41
C GLY A 161 6.73 -5.02 -19.99
N MET A 162 6.32 -5.81 -18.98
CA MET A 162 6.56 -5.50 -17.56
C MET A 162 8.04 -5.61 -17.17
N MET A 163 8.90 -6.16 -18.02
CA MET A 163 10.33 -6.38 -17.72
C MET A 163 11.25 -5.50 -18.59
N ARG A 164 10.70 -4.50 -19.27
CA ARG A 164 11.42 -3.71 -20.27
C ARG A 164 12.42 -2.76 -19.61
N ASN A 165 12.02 -2.07 -18.56
CA ASN A 165 12.86 -1.09 -17.88
C ASN A 165 13.94 -1.78 -17.06
N GLU A 166 15.18 -1.29 -17.12
CA GLU A 166 16.27 -1.82 -16.28
C GLU A 166 16.14 -1.42 -14.81
N ARG A 167 15.38 -0.36 -14.55
CA ARG A 167 15.04 0.11 -13.20
C ARG A 167 13.58 0.48 -13.17
N ASP A 168 12.86 -0.08 -12.21
CA ASP A 168 11.61 0.46 -11.72
C ASP A 168 11.95 1.39 -10.55
N TRP A 169 11.16 1.38 -9.48
CA TRP A 169 11.40 2.21 -8.32
C TRP A 169 10.90 1.62 -7.01
N VAL A 170 11.34 2.26 -5.94
CA VAL A 170 10.61 2.35 -4.68
C VAL A 170 9.93 3.72 -4.63
N VAL A 171 8.63 3.75 -4.43
CA VAL A 171 7.90 4.98 -4.11
C VAL A 171 7.90 5.18 -2.59
N ILE A 172 8.26 6.39 -2.16
CA ILE A 172 8.25 6.83 -0.76
C ILE A 172 7.05 7.75 -0.56
N PHE A 173 6.27 7.51 0.50
CA PHE A 173 5.11 8.31 0.89
C PHE A 173 5.43 9.13 2.14
N ASN A 174 5.20 10.44 2.09
CA ASN A 174 5.31 11.30 3.27
C ASN A 174 3.94 11.43 3.95
N ILE A 175 3.71 10.62 4.99
CA ILE A 175 2.41 10.50 5.65
C ILE A 175 1.94 11.84 6.24
N PRO A 176 2.77 12.61 6.98
CA PRO A 176 2.36 13.93 7.47
C PRO A 176 1.97 14.93 6.37
N ARG A 177 2.68 14.95 5.23
CA ARG A 177 2.32 15.81 4.08
C ARG A 177 0.99 15.40 3.47
N ILE A 178 0.72 14.11 3.36
CA ILE A 178 -0.56 13.58 2.86
C ILE A 178 -1.71 13.95 3.80
N GLU A 179 -1.54 13.73 5.11
CA GLU A 179 -2.53 14.12 6.12
C GLU A 179 -2.82 15.63 6.08
N ALA A 180 -1.77 16.46 5.91
CA ALA A 180 -1.91 17.91 5.77
C ALA A 180 -2.66 18.31 4.48
N ALA A 181 -2.38 17.65 3.36
CA ALA A 181 -3.08 17.88 2.10
C ALA A 181 -4.58 17.55 2.22
N ILE A 182 -4.90 16.41 2.82
CA ILE A 182 -6.30 15.99 3.06
C ILE A 182 -7.01 16.98 3.98
N LYS A 183 -6.36 17.39 5.08
CA LYS A 183 -6.91 18.40 6.01
C LYS A 183 -7.17 19.74 5.33
N ALA A 184 -6.35 20.10 4.33
CA ALA A 184 -6.52 21.30 3.52
C ALA A 184 -7.56 21.13 2.39
N GLY A 185 -8.26 20.00 2.31
CA GLY A 185 -9.24 19.71 1.26
C GLY A 185 -8.63 19.41 -0.11
N LYS A 186 -7.32 19.10 -0.18
CA LYS A 186 -6.61 18.81 -1.43
C LYS A 186 -6.69 17.32 -1.76
N PHE A 187 -7.90 16.82 -1.96
CA PHE A 187 -8.17 15.45 -2.35
C PHE A 187 -9.40 15.40 -3.24
N GLU A 188 -9.59 14.29 -3.92
CA GLU A 188 -10.81 13.95 -4.64
C GLU A 188 -11.44 12.67 -4.07
N THR A 189 -12.62 12.33 -4.56
CA THR A 189 -13.29 11.07 -4.26
C THR A 189 -13.59 10.34 -5.57
N LEU A 190 -13.42 9.03 -5.59
CA LEU A 190 -13.66 8.21 -6.79
C LEU A 190 -14.99 7.44 -6.66
N GLY A 191 -15.86 7.61 -7.65
CA GLY A 191 -17.19 7.00 -7.66
C GLY A 191 -18.05 7.41 -6.46
N ASP A 192 -18.74 6.44 -5.87
CA ASP A 192 -19.60 6.68 -4.70
C ASP A 192 -18.83 6.68 -3.37
N SER A 193 -17.58 6.22 -3.38
CA SER A 193 -16.72 6.16 -2.20
C SER A 193 -16.45 7.57 -1.66
N LYS A 194 -16.52 7.73 -0.33
CA LYS A 194 -16.18 8.99 0.35
C LYS A 194 -14.72 9.05 0.82
N VAL A 195 -13.92 8.04 0.45
CA VAL A 195 -12.52 7.95 0.82
C VAL A 195 -11.73 9.05 0.13
N PRO A 196 -10.97 9.88 0.87
CA PRO A 196 -10.07 10.86 0.27
C PRO A 196 -9.01 10.19 -0.58
N VAL A 197 -8.86 10.65 -1.81
CA VAL A 197 -7.82 10.21 -2.75
C VAL A 197 -6.93 11.41 -3.11
N VAL A 198 -5.63 11.27 -2.88
CA VAL A 198 -4.64 12.30 -3.24
C VAL A 198 -3.77 11.83 -4.41
N ASP A 199 -3.26 12.78 -5.19
CA ASP A 199 -2.38 12.50 -6.32
C ASP A 199 -0.91 12.45 -5.88
N GLY A 200 -0.34 11.24 -5.87
CA GLY A 200 1.05 10.95 -5.55
C GLY A 200 1.87 10.52 -6.77
N ARG A 201 1.45 10.83 -7.99
CA ARG A 201 2.24 10.61 -9.20
C ARG A 201 3.51 11.48 -9.21
N GLU A 202 4.43 11.17 -10.12
CA GLU A 202 5.69 11.88 -10.32
C GLU A 202 5.46 13.41 -10.39
N GLY A 203 6.31 14.16 -9.70
CA GLY A 203 6.16 15.62 -9.52
C GLY A 203 5.29 16.04 -8.33
N SER A 204 4.59 15.11 -7.66
CA SER A 204 3.84 15.42 -6.43
C SER A 204 4.77 15.76 -5.25
N GLU A 205 4.32 16.63 -4.35
CA GLU A 205 5.00 16.91 -3.08
C GLU A 205 4.79 15.82 -2.02
N LEU A 206 3.89 14.87 -2.30
CA LEU A 206 3.46 13.83 -1.37
C LEU A 206 4.31 12.56 -1.45
N THR A 207 4.98 12.36 -2.59
CA THR A 207 5.74 11.16 -2.91
C THR A 207 7.10 11.45 -3.54
N ARG A 208 8.02 10.49 -3.45
CA ARG A 208 9.29 10.50 -4.19
C ARG A 208 9.54 9.12 -4.77
N TYR A 209 10.06 9.05 -5.99
CA TYR A 209 10.33 7.80 -6.72
C TYR A 209 11.84 7.59 -6.79
N ILE A 210 12.34 6.53 -6.16
CA ILE A 210 13.77 6.20 -6.10
C ILE A 210 14.02 5.04 -7.07
N PRO A 211 14.77 5.22 -8.17
CA PRO A 211 15.02 4.15 -9.14
C PRO A 211 15.71 2.93 -8.53
N VAL A 212 15.17 1.73 -8.75
CA VAL A 212 15.70 0.46 -8.21
C VAL A 212 15.64 -0.65 -9.28
N PRO A 213 16.76 -1.32 -9.59
CA PRO A 213 16.78 -2.48 -10.48
C PRO A 213 16.37 -3.76 -9.74
N LYS A 214 15.74 -4.74 -10.37
CA LYS A 214 14.93 -4.69 -11.59
C LYS A 214 13.67 -5.50 -11.31
N ASN A 215 12.50 -4.90 -11.50
CA ASN A 215 11.24 -5.42 -11.02
C ASN A 215 11.26 -5.78 -9.51
N PRO A 216 11.75 -4.86 -8.64
CA PRO A 216 11.99 -5.14 -7.24
C PRO A 216 10.72 -5.65 -6.53
N HIS A 217 10.92 -6.56 -5.58
CA HIS A 217 9.84 -7.26 -4.89
C HIS A 217 9.77 -6.86 -3.42
N GLY A 218 10.52 -7.53 -2.54
CA GLY A 218 10.49 -7.25 -1.10
C GLY A 218 10.95 -5.83 -0.75
N CYS A 219 10.22 -5.17 0.14
CA CYS A 219 10.57 -3.88 0.76
C CYS A 219 10.63 -4.07 2.28
N ASN A 220 11.80 -3.85 2.90
CA ASN A 220 12.02 -4.20 4.30
C ASN A 220 12.75 -3.09 5.05
N THR A 221 12.25 -2.75 6.24
CA THR A 221 12.89 -1.75 7.11
C THR A 221 13.86 -2.43 8.07
N SER A 222 15.09 -1.93 8.17
CA SER A 222 16.05 -2.40 9.17
C SER A 222 15.55 -2.13 10.59
N SER A 223 15.86 -3.02 11.54
CA SER A 223 15.36 -2.91 12.92
C SER A 223 15.94 -1.74 13.72
N ASP A 224 17.05 -1.16 13.26
CA ASP A 224 17.61 0.08 13.79
C ASP A 224 16.97 1.34 13.18
N GLY A 225 15.99 1.17 12.28
CA GLY A 225 15.24 2.24 11.64
C GLY A 225 16.02 3.09 10.64
N LYS A 226 17.23 2.67 10.25
CA LYS A 226 18.11 3.45 9.38
C LYS A 226 17.83 3.28 7.90
N TYR A 227 17.33 2.11 7.47
CA TYR A 227 17.24 1.77 6.06
C TYR A 227 15.90 1.16 5.68
N PHE A 228 15.39 1.55 4.51
CA PHE A 228 14.56 0.67 3.69
C PHE A 228 15.47 -0.12 2.74
N ILE A 229 15.22 -1.42 2.61
CA ILE A 229 15.98 -2.33 1.75
C ILE A 229 15.01 -2.93 0.73
N ALA A 230 15.24 -2.63 -0.54
CA ALA A 230 14.47 -3.14 -1.66
C ALA A 230 15.23 -4.29 -2.34
N ASN A 231 14.54 -5.41 -2.54
CA ASN A 231 15.12 -6.63 -3.09
C ASN A 231 14.96 -6.64 -4.61
N GLY A 232 16.07 -6.68 -5.35
CA GLY A 232 16.10 -6.39 -6.78
C GLY A 232 15.50 -7.43 -7.70
N LYS A 233 14.92 -8.53 -7.19
CA LYS A 233 14.30 -9.65 -7.94
C LYS A 233 15.12 -10.11 -9.15
N LEU A 234 14.88 -9.51 -10.33
CA LEU A 234 15.57 -9.86 -11.57
C LEU A 234 17.01 -9.33 -11.62
N SER A 235 17.27 -8.25 -10.88
CA SER A 235 18.63 -7.81 -10.59
C SER A 235 19.21 -8.66 -9.44
N PRO A 236 20.47 -9.13 -9.56
CA PRO A 236 21.16 -9.87 -8.50
C PRO A 236 21.66 -8.95 -7.38
N THR A 237 20.86 -7.96 -6.99
CA THR A 237 21.25 -6.90 -6.04
C THR A 237 20.13 -6.60 -5.04
N VAL A 238 20.49 -5.87 -3.98
CA VAL A 238 19.55 -5.15 -3.13
C VAL A 238 19.91 -3.67 -3.16
N SER A 239 18.93 -2.80 -3.01
CA SER A 239 19.11 -1.35 -2.90
C SER A 239 18.77 -0.88 -1.49
N MET A 240 19.69 -0.18 -0.84
CA MET A 240 19.52 0.32 0.52
C MET A 240 19.29 1.83 0.51
N ILE A 241 18.13 2.27 1.00
CA ILE A 241 17.71 3.67 1.07
C ILE A 241 17.86 4.12 2.53
N GLU A 242 18.76 5.06 2.79
CA GLU A 242 18.95 5.65 4.11
C GLU A 242 17.79 6.59 4.47
N ILE A 243 16.99 6.21 5.48
CA ILE A 243 15.76 6.90 5.87
C ILE A 243 16.03 8.35 6.31
N ALA A 244 17.16 8.59 6.98
CA ALA A 244 17.56 9.93 7.43
C ALA A 244 17.75 10.94 6.28
N LYS A 245 17.90 10.48 5.03
CA LYS A 245 18.03 11.34 3.85
C LYS A 245 16.69 11.70 3.21
N LEU A 246 15.59 11.10 3.66
CA LEU A 246 14.29 11.32 3.02
C LEU A 246 13.79 12.75 3.21
N ASP A 247 14.05 13.40 4.35
CA ASP A 247 13.71 14.82 4.53
C ASP A 247 14.38 15.71 3.48
N ASP A 248 15.69 15.48 3.26
CA ASP A 248 16.46 16.21 2.25
C ASP A 248 16.00 15.90 0.82
N LEU A 249 15.57 14.66 0.55
CA LEU A 249 14.98 14.26 -0.73
C LEU A 249 13.65 14.96 -0.99
N PHE A 250 12.77 15.01 0.02
CA PHE A 250 11.50 15.73 -0.07
C PHE A 250 11.69 17.26 -0.11
N ALA A 251 12.81 17.78 0.40
CA ALA A 251 13.19 19.18 0.29
C ALA A 251 13.94 19.53 -1.00
N GLY A 252 14.16 18.58 -1.91
CA GLY A 252 14.82 18.82 -3.20
C GLY A 252 16.32 19.15 -3.08
N LYS A 253 16.98 18.68 -2.02
CA LYS A 253 18.41 18.96 -1.79
C LYS A 253 19.37 18.05 -2.57
N PHE A 254 18.86 16.99 -3.18
CA PHE A 254 19.63 16.15 -4.10
C PHE A 254 19.41 16.61 -5.54
N LYS A 255 20.48 16.57 -6.33
CA LYS A 255 20.38 16.70 -7.79
C LYS A 255 20.04 15.32 -8.36
N ASP A 256 19.29 15.31 -9.45
CA ASP A 256 19.12 14.10 -10.25
C ASP A 256 20.51 13.64 -10.74
N PRO A 257 20.95 12.40 -10.44
CA PRO A 257 22.26 11.90 -10.84
C PRO A 257 22.46 11.82 -12.35
#